data_AF-A0A2F0PSF8-F1
#
_entry.id   AF-A0A2F0PSF8-F1
#
_cell.length_a   1.000
_cell.length_b   1.000
_cell.length_c   1.000
_cell.angle_alpha   90.00
_cell.angle_beta   90.00
_cell.angle_gamma   90.00
#
_symmetry.space_group_name_H-M   'P 1'
#
loop_
_entity.id
_entity.type
_entity.pdbx_description
1 polymer ?
#
loop_
_entity_poly.entity_id
_entity_poly.type
_entity_poly.pdbx_seq_one_letter_code
_entity_poly.pdbx_strand_id
1 'polypeptide(L)'
;MELDQEARERKRLKKRRGLASGSRTQVESGSQKNKSAAAAKDPRIGSKVPVALVVDETKVKAKPQPKPKAEAKPRLSPEEELAKLENDERLNALLDRIDDGETLNAEEQAYVDKTLDRIDVLMDVLGIELGEDDDEEEEKQEDILKLLKGGNPKDAF
;
A
#
# COMPACT_ATOMS: atom_id res chain seq x y z
N MET A 1 -49.81 -28.69 -51.18
CA MET A 1 -49.91 -27.85 -52.40
C MET A 1 -49.98 -26.35 -52.10
N GLU A 2 -50.64 -25.91 -51.03
CA GLU A 2 -50.77 -24.48 -50.68
C GLU A 2 -49.44 -23.84 -50.20
N LEU A 3 -48.66 -24.57 -49.39
CA LEU A 3 -47.36 -24.12 -48.89
C LEU A 3 -46.33 -23.84 -50.01
N ASP A 4 -46.40 -24.61 -51.10
CA ASP A 4 -45.50 -24.45 -52.25
C ASP A 4 -45.80 -23.19 -53.06
N GLN A 5 -47.06 -22.74 -53.06
CA GLN A 5 -47.47 -21.50 -53.72
C GLN A 5 -47.01 -20.29 -52.89
N GLU A 6 -47.20 -20.31 -51.57
CA GLU A 6 -46.74 -19.24 -50.68
C GLU A 6 -45.21 -19.05 -50.75
N ALA A 7 -44.46 -20.15 -50.82
CA ALA A 7 -42.99 -20.10 -50.96
C ALA A 7 -42.55 -19.40 -52.25
N ARG A 8 -43.25 -19.65 -53.38
CA ARG A 8 -42.97 -18.99 -54.66
C ARG A 8 -43.31 -17.50 -54.60
N GLU A 9 -44.40 -17.12 -53.95
CA GLU A 9 -44.80 -15.72 -53.78
C GLU A 9 -43.81 -14.94 -52.91
N ARG A 10 -43.38 -15.50 -51.76
CA ARG A 10 -42.33 -14.89 -50.92
C ARG A 10 -41.03 -14.70 -51.68
N LYS A 11 -40.66 -15.65 -52.55
CA LYS A 11 -39.48 -15.54 -53.41
C LYS A 11 -39.63 -14.41 -54.43
N ARG A 12 -40.82 -14.21 -55.00
CA ARG A 12 -41.10 -13.11 -55.93
C ARG A 12 -41.04 -11.73 -55.24
N LEU A 13 -41.59 -11.62 -54.03
CA LEU A 13 -41.55 -10.39 -53.23
C LEU A 13 -40.12 -10.03 -52.80
N LYS A 14 -39.34 -10.99 -52.31
CA LYS A 14 -37.95 -10.77 -51.91
C LYS A 14 -37.03 -10.41 -53.08
N LYS A 15 -37.31 -10.88 -54.31
CA LYS A 15 -36.54 -10.50 -55.50
C LYS A 15 -36.65 -9.02 -55.87
N ARG A 16 -37.79 -8.37 -55.59
CA ARG A 16 -38.01 -6.95 -55.90
C ARG A 16 -37.67 -6.02 -54.74
N ARG A 17 -37.61 -6.54 -53.51
CA ARG A 17 -37.19 -5.76 -52.34
C ARG A 17 -35.67 -5.75 -52.28
N GLY A 18 -35.05 -4.56 -52.33
CA GLY A 18 -33.63 -4.41 -52.05
C GLY A 18 -33.26 -4.89 -50.64
N LEU A 19 -31.96 -5.09 -50.40
CA LEU A 19 -31.45 -5.33 -49.05
C LEU A 19 -31.69 -4.09 -48.18
N ALA A 20 -31.96 -4.31 -46.89
CA ALA A 20 -32.04 -3.21 -45.94
C ALA A 20 -30.67 -2.54 -45.83
N SER A 21 -30.65 -1.21 -45.75
CA SER A 21 -29.41 -0.44 -45.58
C SER A 21 -28.67 -0.91 -44.32
N GLY A 22 -27.36 -1.09 -44.44
CA GLY A 22 -26.51 -1.54 -43.32
C GLY A 22 -26.46 -0.50 -42.19
N SER A 23 -26.42 -0.97 -40.95
CA SER A 23 -26.43 -0.15 -39.73
C SER A 23 -25.14 0.69 -39.49
N ARG A 24 -24.31 0.91 -40.53
CA ARG A 24 -23.03 1.64 -40.38
C ARG A 24 -23.24 3.13 -40.10
N THR A 25 -24.39 3.69 -40.46
CA THR A 25 -24.73 5.10 -40.27
C THR A 25 -25.79 5.33 -39.20
N GLN A 26 -26.23 4.29 -38.50
CA GLN A 26 -27.06 4.46 -37.30
C GLN A 26 -26.14 4.85 -36.14
N VAL A 27 -25.53 6.03 -36.26
CA VAL A 27 -25.02 6.75 -35.11
C VAL A 27 -26.26 7.12 -34.33
N GLU A 28 -26.41 6.51 -33.16
CA GLU A 28 -27.44 6.83 -32.20
C GLU A 28 -27.38 8.33 -31.92
N SER A 29 -28.22 9.13 -32.57
CA SER A 29 -28.59 10.47 -32.13
C SER A 29 -29.51 10.33 -30.91
N GLY A 30 -28.95 9.69 -29.87
CA GLY A 30 -29.60 9.41 -28.61
C GLY A 30 -29.13 10.41 -27.58
N SER A 31 -29.96 11.40 -27.32
CA SER A 31 -29.92 12.27 -26.16
C SER A 31 -29.68 11.47 -24.87
N GLN A 32 -28.45 11.37 -24.40
CA GLN A 32 -28.15 10.68 -23.13
C GLN A 32 -28.27 11.64 -21.94
N LYS A 33 -29.52 11.92 -21.55
CA LYS A 33 -29.88 11.82 -20.13
C LYS A 33 -30.27 10.37 -19.91
N ASN A 34 -29.34 9.52 -19.50
CA ASN A 34 -29.68 8.28 -18.81
C ASN A 34 -28.48 7.78 -18.01
N LYS A 35 -28.67 7.74 -16.69
CA LYS A 35 -27.83 7.01 -15.73
C LYS A 35 -28.11 5.52 -15.98
N SER A 36 -27.37 4.88 -16.86
CA SER A 36 -27.43 3.43 -17.04
C SER A 36 -26.29 2.74 -16.29
N ALA A 37 -26.67 1.60 -15.72
CA ALA A 37 -25.85 0.71 -14.92
C ALA A 37 -24.57 0.26 -15.65
N ALA A 38 -23.61 -0.21 -14.86
CA ALA A 38 -22.28 -0.65 -15.27
C ALA A 38 -22.30 -1.71 -16.38
N ALA A 39 -22.33 -1.26 -17.64
CA ALA A 39 -21.96 -2.10 -18.78
C ALA A 39 -20.44 -2.28 -18.80
N ALA A 40 -19.98 -3.49 -19.19
CA ALA A 40 -18.58 -3.79 -19.35
C ALA A 40 -17.95 -2.82 -20.37
N LYS A 41 -17.00 -1.99 -19.91
CA LYS A 41 -16.31 -1.01 -20.76
C LYS A 41 -15.32 -1.76 -21.67
N ASP A 42 -15.28 -1.41 -22.96
CA ASP A 42 -14.31 -1.95 -23.92
C ASP A 42 -12.88 -1.60 -23.46
N PRO A 43 -11.97 -2.59 -23.28
CA PRO A 43 -10.60 -2.34 -22.84
C PRO A 43 -9.79 -1.47 -23.82
N ARG A 44 -10.20 -1.34 -25.08
CA ARG A 44 -9.55 -0.46 -26.05
C ARG A 44 -9.86 1.02 -25.82
N ILE A 45 -10.98 1.32 -25.15
CA ILE A 45 -11.38 2.69 -24.82
C ILE A 45 -10.89 2.96 -23.39
N GLY A 46 -9.78 3.70 -23.28
CA GLY A 46 -9.22 4.08 -21.98
C GLY A 46 -10.22 4.81 -21.08
N SER A 47 -9.88 4.92 -19.79
CA SER A 47 -10.72 5.61 -18.81
C SER A 47 -10.87 7.09 -19.15
N LYS A 48 -12.05 7.49 -19.65
CA LYS A 48 -12.43 8.90 -19.87
C LYS A 48 -13.17 9.50 -18.68
N VAL A 49 -12.86 9.07 -17.46
CA VAL A 49 -13.48 9.64 -16.26
C VAL A 49 -12.84 11.01 -16.00
N PRO A 50 -13.60 12.11 -16.00
CA PRO A 50 -13.04 13.43 -15.73
C PRO A 50 -12.54 13.50 -14.28
N VAL A 51 -11.31 13.98 -14.11
CA VAL A 51 -10.73 14.28 -12.80
C VAL A 51 -11.04 15.72 -12.46
N ALA A 52 -11.54 15.99 -11.25
CA ALA A 52 -11.81 17.34 -10.80
C ALA A 52 -10.49 18.08 -10.52
N LEU A 53 -10.37 19.32 -10.99
CA LEU A 53 -9.16 20.14 -10.84
C LEU A 53 -9.09 20.87 -9.50
N VAL A 54 -10.16 20.88 -8.72
CA VAL A 54 -10.27 21.58 -7.43
C VAL A 54 -10.69 20.57 -6.38
N VAL A 55 -9.96 20.53 -5.26
CA VAL A 55 -10.27 19.70 -4.09
C VAL A 55 -11.27 20.47 -3.23
N ASP A 56 -12.56 20.20 -3.39
CA ASP A 56 -13.58 20.64 -2.44
C ASP A 56 -13.61 19.68 -1.24
N GLU A 57 -13.16 20.14 -0.06
CA GLU A 57 -13.04 19.36 1.17
C GLU A 57 -14.40 18.91 1.78
N THR A 58 -15.54 19.20 1.15
CA THR A 58 -16.84 19.19 1.83
C THR A 58 -17.85 18.14 1.35
N LYS A 59 -17.44 17.06 0.66
CA LYS A 59 -18.38 15.98 0.36
C LYS A 59 -17.81 14.58 0.21
N VAL A 60 -17.27 14.04 1.30
CA VAL A 60 -17.07 12.60 1.44
C VAL A 60 -18.40 11.95 1.88
N LYS A 61 -19.24 11.56 0.92
CA LYS A 61 -20.27 10.52 1.19
C LYS A 61 -19.55 9.18 1.27
N ALA A 62 -19.31 8.73 2.49
CA ALA A 62 -18.66 7.47 2.83
C ALA A 62 -19.37 6.27 2.18
N LYS A 63 -18.64 5.53 1.36
CA LYS A 63 -18.77 4.06 1.31
C LYS A 63 -17.91 3.50 2.45
N PRO A 64 -18.28 2.38 3.10
CA PRO A 64 -17.43 1.77 4.11
C PRO A 64 -16.19 1.22 3.41
N GLN A 65 -15.15 2.04 3.34
CA GLN A 65 -13.82 1.58 2.98
C GLN A 65 -13.25 0.85 4.20
N PRO A 66 -12.54 -0.29 4.01
CA PRO A 66 -11.74 -0.85 5.08
C PRO A 66 -10.78 0.25 5.55
N LYS A 67 -10.83 0.52 6.86
CA LYS A 67 -10.12 1.61 7.53
C LYS A 67 -8.72 1.78 6.93
N PRO A 68 -8.36 2.93 6.34
CA PRO A 68 -6.95 3.22 6.09
C PRO A 68 -6.27 3.16 7.46
N LYS A 69 -5.18 2.37 7.54
CA LYS A 69 -4.31 2.32 8.72
C LYS A 69 -4.01 3.78 9.07
N ALA A 70 -4.38 4.14 10.30
CA ALA A 70 -4.16 5.46 10.87
C ALA A 70 -2.78 5.96 10.45
N GLU A 71 -2.76 7.16 9.87
CA GLU A 71 -1.55 7.95 9.71
C GLU A 71 -0.84 7.90 11.05
N ALA A 72 0.31 7.23 11.02
CA ALA A 72 1.21 7.21 12.13
C ALA A 72 1.48 8.67 12.50
N LYS A 73 1.09 9.07 13.71
CA LYS A 73 1.83 10.07 14.49
C LYS A 73 3.31 9.88 14.16
N PRO A 74 4.14 10.94 13.97
CA PRO A 74 5.55 10.77 13.61
C PRO A 74 6.09 9.66 14.52
N ARG A 75 6.32 8.49 13.91
CA ARG A 75 6.79 7.33 14.64
C ARG A 75 8.18 7.77 15.03
N LEU A 76 8.35 8.09 16.31
CA LEU A 76 9.67 8.24 16.89
C LEU A 76 10.49 7.07 16.34
N SER A 77 11.67 7.37 15.81
CA SER A 77 12.53 6.27 15.38
C SER A 77 12.74 5.35 16.59
N PRO A 78 12.90 4.03 16.40
CA PRO A 78 13.16 3.13 17.52
C PRO A 78 14.35 3.61 18.38
N GLU A 79 15.35 4.25 17.76
CA GLU A 79 16.48 4.92 18.43
C GLU A 79 16.03 6.11 19.30
N GLU A 80 15.17 6.99 18.80
CA GLU A 80 14.64 8.12 19.55
C GLU A 80 13.74 7.68 20.72
N GLU A 81 13.02 6.58 20.56
CA GLU A 81 12.23 6.00 21.65
C GLU A 81 13.15 5.39 22.71
N LEU A 82 14.17 4.63 22.31
CA LEU A 82 15.15 4.03 23.19
C LEU A 82 15.88 5.10 24.02
N ALA A 83 16.42 6.12 23.36
CA ALA A 83 17.11 7.23 24.02
C ALA A 83 16.22 7.98 25.02
N LYS A 84 14.90 8.05 24.78
CA LYS A 84 13.97 8.66 25.74
C LYS A 84 13.75 7.80 26.97
N LEU A 85 13.66 6.48 26.79
CA LEU A 85 13.49 5.54 27.90
C LEU A 85 14.76 5.47 28.76
N GLU A 86 15.95 5.51 28.14
CA GLU A 86 17.23 5.58 28.84
C GLU A 86 17.41 6.88 29.65
N ASN A 87 16.87 7.99 29.14
CA ASN A 87 16.92 9.30 29.81
C ASN A 87 15.66 9.59 30.65
N ASP A 88 14.81 8.61 30.94
CA ASP A 88 13.62 8.82 31.75
C ASP A 88 13.99 9.00 33.23
N GLU A 89 13.81 10.22 33.76
CA GLU A 89 14.08 10.56 35.16
C GLU A 89 13.32 9.66 36.13
N ARG A 90 12.10 9.22 35.79
CA ARG A 90 11.30 8.36 36.65
C ARG A 90 11.89 6.95 36.73
N LEU A 91 12.30 6.40 35.60
CA LEU A 91 12.94 5.08 35.56
C LEU A 91 14.24 5.11 36.37
N ASN A 92 15.08 6.11 36.14
CA ASN A 92 16.34 6.28 36.86
C ASN A 92 16.13 6.39 38.37
N ALA A 93 15.19 7.22 38.83
CA ALA A 93 14.91 7.35 40.25
C ALA A 93 14.36 6.06 40.90
N LEU A 94 13.66 5.22 40.15
CA LEU A 94 13.19 3.91 40.65
C LEU A 94 14.34 2.90 40.72
N LEU A 95 15.26 2.91 39.76
CA LEU A 95 16.47 2.08 39.78
C LEU A 95 17.40 2.46 40.95
N ASP A 96 17.62 3.76 41.18
CA ASP A 96 18.42 4.23 42.32
C ASP A 96 17.86 3.72 43.66
N ARG A 97 16.54 3.72 43.84
CA ARG A 97 15.89 3.18 45.05
C ARG A 97 16.07 1.68 45.19
N ILE A 98 16.00 0.93 44.07
CA ILE A 98 16.28 -0.51 44.07
C ILE A 98 17.72 -0.75 44.51
N ASP A 99 18.67 0.03 44.01
CA ASP A 99 20.10 -0.05 44.37
C ASP A 99 20.36 0.31 45.84
N ASP A 100 19.61 1.28 46.38
CA ASP A 100 19.60 1.64 47.81
C ASP A 100 18.95 0.56 48.69
N GLY A 101 18.35 -0.48 48.08
CA GLY A 101 17.70 -1.60 48.76
C GLY A 101 16.28 -1.30 49.23
N GLU A 102 15.66 -0.23 48.74
CA GLU A 102 14.26 0.09 49.02
C GLU A 102 13.33 -0.83 48.21
N THR A 103 12.25 -1.28 48.84
CA THR A 103 11.23 -2.09 48.16
C THR A 103 10.24 -1.20 47.44
N LEU A 104 10.18 -1.29 46.11
CA LEU A 104 9.20 -0.59 45.30
C LEU A 104 7.78 -1.15 45.52
N ASN A 105 6.78 -0.31 45.25
CA ASN A 105 5.40 -0.79 45.22
C ASN A 105 5.14 -1.66 43.96
N ALA A 106 4.03 -2.41 43.95
CA ALA A 106 3.74 -3.33 42.85
C ALA A 106 3.54 -2.62 41.49
N GLU A 107 3.04 -1.37 41.49
CA GLU A 107 2.83 -0.59 40.27
C GLU A 107 4.14 -0.03 39.72
N GLU A 108 5.05 0.38 40.60
CA GLU A 108 6.39 0.85 40.29
C GLU A 108 7.25 -0.28 39.76
N GLN A 109 7.25 -1.44 40.41
CA GLN A 109 7.96 -2.61 39.92
C GLN A 109 7.44 -3.04 38.54
N ALA A 110 6.12 -3.15 38.37
CA ALA A 110 5.53 -3.49 37.08
C ALA A 110 5.85 -2.46 35.98
N TYR A 111 6.02 -1.18 36.34
CA TYR A 111 6.45 -0.15 35.41
C TYR A 111 7.91 -0.31 35.03
N VAL A 112 8.81 -0.57 35.99
CA VAL A 112 10.24 -0.84 35.72
C VAL A 112 10.37 -2.04 34.79
N ASP A 113 9.79 -3.17 35.16
CA ASP A 113 9.86 -4.42 34.39
C ASP A 113 9.39 -4.21 32.94
N LYS A 114 8.20 -3.60 32.77
CA LYS A 114 7.64 -3.31 31.44
C LYS A 114 8.51 -2.36 30.61
N THR A 115 9.18 -1.41 31.27
CA THR A 115 10.01 -0.43 30.57
C THR A 115 11.32 -1.07 30.13
N LEU A 116 11.91 -1.93 30.95
CA LEU A 116 13.07 -2.74 30.60
C LEU A 116 12.75 -3.71 29.46
N ASP A 117 11.63 -4.43 29.52
CA ASP A 117 11.16 -5.30 28.42
C ASP A 117 11.02 -4.53 27.10
N ARG A 118 10.58 -3.26 27.18
CA ARG A 118 10.42 -2.40 26.00
C ARG A 118 11.79 -1.97 25.44
N ILE A 119 12.74 -1.69 26.31
CA ILE A 119 14.12 -1.36 25.95
C ILE A 119 14.75 -2.55 25.21
N ASP A 120 14.63 -3.76 25.73
CA ASP A 120 15.17 -4.97 25.11
C ASP A 120 14.61 -5.17 23.69
N VAL A 121 13.28 -5.07 23.53
CA VAL A 121 12.64 -5.16 22.21
C VAL A 121 13.11 -4.05 21.26
N LEU A 122 13.41 -2.85 21.76
CA LEU A 122 13.93 -1.77 20.92
C LEU A 122 15.38 -2.04 20.48
N MET A 123 16.20 -2.63 21.35
CA MET A 123 17.56 -3.06 21.01
C MET A 123 17.54 -4.13 19.91
N ASP A 124 16.67 -5.13 20.03
CA ASP A 124 16.48 -6.18 19.01
C ASP A 124 16.05 -5.58 17.66
N VAL A 125 15.10 -4.63 17.68
CA VAL A 125 14.60 -3.98 16.45
C VAL A 125 15.69 -3.15 15.77
N LEU A 126 16.63 -2.61 16.54
CA LEU A 126 17.76 -1.85 16.01
C LEU A 126 18.91 -2.74 15.54
N GLY A 127 18.86 -4.05 15.82
CA GLY A 127 19.96 -4.97 15.52
C GLY A 127 21.18 -4.73 16.40
N ILE A 128 21.00 -4.11 17.57
CA ILE A 128 22.04 -4.09 18.60
C ILE A 128 21.87 -5.40 19.37
N GLU A 129 22.25 -6.52 18.74
CA GLU A 129 22.22 -7.80 19.42
C GLU A 129 23.28 -7.80 20.52
N LEU A 130 22.82 -7.79 21.78
CA LEU A 130 23.65 -8.05 22.96
C LEU A 130 24.05 -9.54 23.00
N GLY A 131 24.81 -10.03 22.00
CA GLY A 131 25.49 -11.33 22.17
C GLY A 131 25.97 -12.15 20.98
N GLU A 132 25.61 -11.93 19.71
CA GLU A 132 25.95 -12.92 18.66
C GLU A 132 26.30 -12.35 17.26
N ASP A 133 26.72 -11.09 17.11
CA ASP A 133 26.91 -10.50 15.76
C ASP A 133 28.33 -9.96 15.45
N ASP A 134 29.39 -10.56 16.03
CA ASP A 134 30.77 -10.28 15.59
C ASP A 134 31.20 -11.17 14.39
N ASP A 135 30.34 -12.12 13.95
CA ASP A 135 30.69 -13.11 12.92
C ASP A 135 30.04 -12.86 11.53
N GLU A 136 28.88 -12.17 11.41
CA GLU A 136 28.23 -11.90 10.11
C GLU A 136 28.55 -10.53 9.51
N GLU A 137 29.04 -9.58 10.31
CA GLU A 137 29.40 -8.25 9.80
C GLU A 137 30.75 -8.28 9.06
N GLU A 138 31.65 -9.22 9.38
CA GLU A 138 32.96 -9.37 8.75
C GLU A 138 32.84 -9.71 7.24
N GLU A 139 31.91 -10.60 6.83
CA GLU A 139 31.75 -10.97 5.41
C GLU A 139 31.27 -9.80 4.54
N LYS A 140 30.38 -8.95 5.04
CA LYS A 140 29.90 -7.76 4.31
C LYS A 140 30.99 -6.69 4.22
N GLN A 141 31.78 -6.53 5.29
CA GLN A 141 32.92 -5.61 5.32
C GLN A 141 34.00 -6.05 4.32
N GLU A 142 34.30 -7.35 4.21
CA GLU A 142 35.26 -7.89 3.26
C GLU A 142 34.85 -7.66 1.80
N ASP A 143 33.58 -7.82 1.44
CA ASP A 143 33.11 -7.62 0.06
C ASP A 143 33.17 -6.14 -0.35
N ILE A 144 32.89 -5.22 0.59
CA ILE A 144 33.06 -3.78 0.41
C ILE A 144 34.56 -3.43 0.26
N LEU A 145 35.43 -4.01 1.10
CA LEU A 145 36.88 -3.80 1.03
C LEU A 145 37.47 -4.30 -0.29
N LYS A 146 36.97 -5.44 -0.77
CA LYS A 146 37.37 -6.05 -2.04
C LYS A 146 36.93 -5.23 -3.24
N LEU A 147 35.71 -4.68 -3.23
CA LEU A 147 35.22 -3.77 -4.26
C LEU A 147 36.05 -2.46 -4.29
N LEU A 148 36.36 -1.91 -3.12
CA LEU A 148 37.17 -0.71 -2.96
C LEU A 148 38.63 -0.93 -3.43
N LYS A 149 39.20 -2.10 -3.12
CA LYS A 149 40.55 -2.49 -3.54
C LYS A 149 40.63 -2.84 -5.03
N GLY A 150 39.56 -3.38 -5.61
CA GLY A 150 39.47 -3.70 -7.04
C GLY A 150 39.26 -2.49 -7.97
N GLY A 151 38.90 -1.34 -7.42
CA GLY A 151 38.49 -0.14 -8.17
C GLY A 151 39.59 0.86 -8.54
N ASN A 152 40.87 0.60 -8.23
CA ASN A 152 41.98 1.50 -8.58
C ASN A 152 42.76 0.99 -9.81
N PRO A 153 42.45 1.45 -11.03
CA PRO A 153 43.37 1.36 -12.15
C PRO A 153 44.40 2.49 -12.01
N LYS A 154 45.39 2.29 -11.14
CA LYS A 154 46.65 3.02 -11.22
C LYS A 154 47.74 1.98 -11.39
N ASP A 155 48.53 2.16 -12.44
CA ASP A 155 49.71 1.40 -12.82
C ASP A 155 49.49 0.19 -13.75
N ALA A 156 49.25 0.49 -15.04
CA ALA A 156 49.70 -0.38 -16.13
C ALA A 156 49.91 0.43 -17.44
N PHE A 157 51.17 0.85 -17.64
CA PHE A 157 51.82 1.31 -18.88
C PHE A 157 51.45 2.68 -19.49
#